data_AF-A0A2A5SKA2-F1
#
_entry.id   AF-A0A2A5SKA2-F1
#
_cell.length_a   1.000
_cell.length_b   1.000
_cell.length_c   1.000
_cell.angle_alpha   90.00
_cell.angle_beta   90.00
_cell.angle_gamma   90.00
#
_symmetry.space_group_name_H-M   'P 1'
#
loop_
_entity.id
_entity.type
_entity.pdbx_description
1 polymer ?
#
loop_
_entity_poly.entity_id
_entity_poly.type
_entity_poly.pdbx_seq_one_letter_code
_entity_poly.pdbx_strand_id
1 'polypeptide(L)'
;MLFDPSQMWRLFTALFIHIGWAHVLLNVATLFFIGRQIENVFGWLRFTLIYLLSGIFGNAMVFLLTPRVVSAGASTSIFGLFAAVVGLAFFTKHPFLQQIGRMFTVLIVANLVMNLFSLGNVSIWAHIGGAIGGLLLSAIFAPKAFIPSIPKQYRIFATGAFVIFLVLFIGLPFFK
;
A
#
# COMPACT_ATOMS: atom_id res chain seq x y z
N MET A 1 -15.02 -20.64 3.21
CA MET A 1 -13.76 -19.88 3.42
C MET A 1 -13.91 -18.37 3.24
N LEU A 2 -15.13 -17.89 2.95
CA LEU A 2 -15.45 -16.50 2.58
C LEU A 2 -16.18 -15.85 3.78
N PHE A 3 -15.66 -14.74 4.30
CA PHE A 3 -16.22 -13.95 5.43
C PHE A 3 -16.32 -14.67 6.77
N ASP A 4 -15.19 -15.15 7.31
CA ASP A 4 -15.11 -15.53 8.72
C ASP A 4 -14.39 -14.44 9.53
N PRO A 5 -15.09 -13.69 10.41
CA PRO A 5 -14.48 -12.71 11.30
C PRO A 5 -13.31 -13.26 12.11
N SER A 6 -13.33 -14.56 12.44
CA SER A 6 -12.25 -15.23 13.19
C SER A 6 -10.94 -15.29 12.41
N GLN A 7 -10.96 -15.06 11.10
CA GLN A 7 -9.78 -15.13 10.22
C GLN A 7 -9.25 -13.75 9.79
N MET A 8 -9.76 -12.65 10.37
CA MET A 8 -9.32 -11.28 10.04
C MET A 8 -7.82 -11.04 10.30
N TRP A 9 -7.22 -11.79 11.23
CA TRP A 9 -5.77 -11.76 11.49
C TRP A 9 -4.95 -12.06 10.23
N ARG A 10 -5.50 -12.80 9.25
CA ARG A 10 -4.83 -13.11 7.98
C ARG A 10 -4.48 -11.88 7.16
N LEU A 11 -5.26 -10.79 7.28
CA LEU A 11 -4.97 -9.54 6.58
C LEU A 11 -3.65 -8.92 7.03
N PHE A 12 -3.32 -9.10 8.31
CA PHE A 12 -2.08 -8.61 8.89
C PHE A 12 -0.94 -9.61 8.70
N THR A 13 -1.15 -10.90 8.99
CA THR A 13 -0.07 -11.88 8.92
C THR A 13 0.39 -12.15 7.48
N ALA A 14 -0.48 -11.97 6.48
CA ALA A 14 -0.12 -12.11 5.07
C ALA A 14 0.98 -11.12 4.62
N LEU A 15 1.20 -10.02 5.36
CA LEU A 15 2.27 -9.06 5.10
C LEU A 15 3.68 -9.66 5.31
N PHE A 16 3.77 -10.74 6.08
CA PHE A 16 5.06 -11.34 6.47
C PHE A 16 5.32 -12.70 5.80
N ILE A 17 4.29 -13.32 5.22
CA ILE A 17 4.40 -14.61 4.53
C ILE A 17 4.90 -14.38 3.11
N HIS A 18 5.83 -15.20 2.63
CA HIS A 18 6.40 -15.08 1.30
C HIS A 18 6.39 -16.41 0.56
N ILE A 19 6.23 -16.36 -0.76
CA ILE A 19 6.19 -17.54 -1.64
C ILE A 19 7.52 -17.62 -2.39
N GLY A 20 8.47 -18.38 -1.85
CA GLY A 20 9.78 -18.65 -2.45
C GLY A 20 10.88 -17.66 -2.08
N TRP A 21 12.12 -18.13 -2.17
CA TRP A 21 13.31 -17.38 -1.75
C TRP A 21 13.55 -16.10 -2.55
N ALA A 22 13.39 -16.15 -3.87
CA ALA A 22 13.56 -14.98 -4.73
C ALA A 22 12.60 -13.83 -4.34
N HIS A 23 11.37 -14.17 -3.98
CA HIS A 23 10.38 -13.19 -3.55
C HIS A 23 10.75 -12.54 -2.19
N VAL A 24 11.23 -13.33 -1.23
CA VAL A 24 11.75 -12.81 0.05
C VAL A 24 12.92 -11.87 -0.20
N LEU A 25 13.92 -12.32 -0.95
CA LEU A 25 15.14 -11.56 -1.20
C LEU A 25 14.85 -10.22 -1.89
N LEU A 26 13.96 -10.22 -2.90
CA LEU A 26 13.57 -9.01 -3.59
C LEU A 26 12.86 -8.02 -2.66
N ASN A 27 11.94 -8.49 -1.82
CA ASN A 27 11.22 -7.63 -0.87
C ASN A 27 12.17 -7.06 0.21
N VAL A 28 13.04 -7.90 0.77
CA VAL A 28 14.02 -7.47 1.79
C VAL A 28 15.00 -6.46 1.19
N ALA A 29 15.55 -6.73 -0.01
CA ALA A 29 16.43 -5.78 -0.69
C ALA A 29 15.70 -4.46 -0.98
N THR A 30 14.46 -4.52 -1.44
CA THR A 30 13.64 -3.32 -1.69
C THR A 30 13.42 -2.52 -0.41
N LEU A 31 13.04 -3.16 0.69
CA LEU A 31 12.86 -2.47 1.97
C LEU A 31 14.18 -1.92 2.52
N PHE A 32 15.29 -2.63 2.36
CA PHE A 32 16.58 -2.19 2.87
C PHE A 32 17.10 -0.94 2.12
N PHE A 33 17.08 -0.98 0.78
CA PHE A 33 17.63 0.12 -0.03
C PHE A 33 16.61 1.24 -0.26
N ILE A 34 15.41 0.89 -0.73
CA ILE A 34 14.38 1.86 -1.07
C ILE A 34 13.57 2.26 0.17
N GLY A 35 13.24 1.31 1.04
CA GLY A 35 12.51 1.61 2.27
C GLY A 35 13.21 2.65 3.13
N ARG A 36 14.55 2.58 3.27
CA ARG A 36 15.34 3.61 3.97
C ARG A 36 15.20 5.01 3.35
N GLN A 37 15.13 5.10 2.03
CA GLN A 37 14.91 6.38 1.35
C GLN A 37 13.52 6.95 1.68
N ILE A 38 12.50 6.11 1.72
CA ILE A 38 11.12 6.50 2.04
C ILE A 38 11.00 6.84 3.54
N GLU A 39 11.67 6.09 4.41
CA GLU A 39 11.76 6.38 5.83
C GLU A 39 12.40 7.75 6.09
N ASN A 40 13.44 8.14 5.35
CA ASN A 40 14.02 9.48 5.45
C ASN A 40 13.03 10.60 5.07
N VAL A 41 12.05 10.31 4.20
CA VAL A 41 11.00 11.27 3.82
C VAL A 41 9.91 11.36 4.89
N PHE A 42 9.42 10.22 5.38
CA PHE A 42 8.24 10.14 6.25
C PHE A 42 8.56 10.11 7.76
N GLY A 43 9.77 9.69 8.11
CA GLY A 43 10.17 9.24 9.44
C GLY A 43 9.68 7.83 9.75
N TRP A 44 10.37 7.13 10.65
CA TRP A 44 10.13 5.72 11.00
C TRP A 44 8.67 5.40 11.33
N LEU A 45 8.00 6.26 12.12
CA LEU A 45 6.64 6.00 12.58
C LEU A 45 5.63 6.06 11.42
N ARG A 46 5.71 7.10 10.58
CA ARG A 46 4.79 7.26 9.44
C ARG A 46 5.08 6.23 8.36
N PHE A 47 6.36 5.93 8.11
CA PHE A 47 6.78 4.83 7.25
C PHE A 47 6.11 3.51 7.68
N THR A 48 6.23 3.16 8.96
CA THR A 48 5.67 1.92 9.53
C THR A 48 4.14 1.90 9.41
N LEU A 49 3.47 3.01 9.73
CA LEU A 49 2.02 3.11 9.61
C LEU A 49 1.57 2.97 8.15
N ILE A 50 2.23 3.64 7.21
CA ILE A 50 1.91 3.53 5.78
C ILE A 50 2.13 2.09 5.31
N TYR A 51 3.26 1.47 5.65
CA TYR A 51 3.57 0.09 5.28
C TYR A 51 2.47 -0.88 5.76
N LEU A 52 2.12 -0.84 7.04
CA LEU A 52 1.13 -1.76 7.63
C LEU A 52 -0.27 -1.50 7.08
N LEU A 53 -0.72 -0.24 7.10
CA LEU A 53 -2.10 0.09 6.75
C LEU A 53 -2.39 -0.04 5.25
N SER A 54 -1.44 0.31 4.37
CA SER A 54 -1.58 0.07 2.93
C SER A 54 -1.58 -1.42 2.59
N GLY A 55 -0.76 -2.21 3.29
CA GLY A 55 -0.74 -3.66 3.20
C GLY A 55 -2.10 -4.28 3.54
N ILE A 56 -2.66 -3.89 4.68
CA ILE A 56 -4.00 -4.34 5.12
C ILE A 56 -5.07 -3.93 4.10
N PHE A 57 -5.01 -2.70 3.60
CA PHE A 57 -5.94 -2.21 2.57
C PHE A 57 -5.86 -3.06 1.30
N GLY A 58 -4.65 -3.35 0.81
CA GLY A 58 -4.44 -4.21 -0.35
C GLY A 58 -4.93 -5.64 -0.14
N ASN A 59 -4.64 -6.25 1.02
CA ASN A 59 -5.12 -7.58 1.36
C ASN A 59 -6.65 -7.64 1.47
N ALA A 60 -7.27 -6.60 2.03
CA ALA A 60 -8.73 -6.46 2.05
C ALA A 60 -9.31 -6.39 0.64
N MET A 61 -8.67 -5.67 -0.28
CA MET A 61 -9.09 -5.59 -1.69
C MET A 61 -8.98 -6.94 -2.41
N VAL A 62 -7.91 -7.71 -2.19
CA VAL A 62 -7.80 -9.10 -2.70
C VAL A 62 -8.93 -9.96 -2.16
N PHE A 63 -9.20 -9.88 -0.86
CA PHE A 63 -10.25 -10.66 -0.21
C PHE A 63 -11.64 -10.38 -0.82
N LEU A 64 -11.91 -9.13 -1.23
CA LEU A 64 -13.18 -8.76 -1.87
C LEU A 64 -13.25 -9.16 -3.35
N LEU A 65 -12.18 -8.94 -4.10
CA LEU A 65 -12.22 -9.01 -5.57
C LEU A 65 -11.71 -10.34 -6.14
N THR A 66 -10.77 -10.98 -5.45
CA THR A 66 -10.13 -12.23 -5.88
C THR A 66 -9.89 -13.20 -4.71
N PRO A 67 -10.94 -13.61 -3.96
CA PRO A 67 -10.80 -14.39 -2.73
C PRO A 67 -10.16 -15.78 -2.89
N ARG A 68 -10.04 -16.27 -4.13
CA ARG A 68 -9.41 -17.56 -4.45
C ARG A 68 -7.92 -17.44 -4.76
N VAL A 69 -7.40 -16.22 -4.91
CA VAL A 69 -6.00 -15.95 -5.21
C VAL A 69 -5.25 -15.70 -3.91
N VAL A 70 -4.09 -16.33 -3.76
CA VAL A 70 -3.24 -16.12 -2.58
C VAL A 70 -2.67 -14.69 -2.63
N SER A 71 -2.88 -13.93 -1.56
CA SER A 71 -2.09 -12.73 -1.27
C SER A 71 -1.06 -13.10 -0.21
N ALA A 72 0.22 -12.98 -0.54
CA ALA A 72 1.31 -13.21 0.39
C ALA A 72 2.48 -12.31 0.00
N GLY A 73 2.99 -11.54 0.96
CA GLY A 73 4.26 -10.85 0.85
C GLY A 73 4.19 -9.38 1.24
N ALA A 74 5.37 -8.85 1.54
CA ALA A 74 5.59 -7.43 1.81
C ALA A 74 5.33 -6.53 0.59
N SER A 75 5.26 -7.09 -0.62
CA SER A 75 5.13 -6.33 -1.87
C SER A 75 3.87 -5.46 -1.90
N THR A 76 2.74 -5.93 -1.36
CA THR A 76 1.52 -5.13 -1.16
C THR A 76 1.80 -3.81 -0.43
N SER A 77 2.53 -3.89 0.69
CA SER A 77 2.91 -2.74 1.50
C SER A 77 3.98 -1.87 0.82
N ILE A 78 4.91 -2.49 0.09
CA ILE A 78 5.94 -1.78 -0.69
C ILE A 78 5.29 -0.91 -1.77
N PHE A 79 4.29 -1.44 -2.49
CA PHE A 79 3.50 -0.65 -3.43
C PHE A 79 2.81 0.53 -2.76
N GLY A 80 2.28 0.33 -1.54
CA GLY A 80 1.73 1.42 -0.75
C GLY A 80 2.76 2.49 -0.36
N LEU A 81 3.98 2.10 0.02
CA LEU A 81 5.07 3.04 0.28
C LEU A 81 5.46 3.83 -0.97
N PHE A 82 5.60 3.17 -2.11
CA PHE A 82 5.90 3.82 -3.39
C PHE A 82 4.81 4.83 -3.74
N ALA A 83 3.56 4.42 -3.66
CA ALA A 83 2.42 5.26 -3.99
C ALA A 83 2.26 6.41 -2.98
N ALA A 84 2.66 6.23 -1.71
CA ALA A 84 2.65 7.30 -0.73
C ALA A 84 3.62 8.43 -1.09
N VAL A 85 4.82 8.08 -1.59
CA VAL A 85 5.78 9.07 -2.10
C VAL A 85 5.24 9.76 -3.36
N VAL A 86 4.60 9.02 -4.27
CA VAL A 86 3.96 9.58 -5.46
C VAL A 86 2.89 10.62 -5.08
N GLY A 87 2.03 10.29 -4.11
CA GLY A 87 1.01 11.22 -3.60
C GLY A 87 1.64 12.47 -2.96
N LEU A 88 2.68 12.30 -2.15
CA LEU A 88 3.37 13.42 -1.53
C LEU A 88 4.08 14.31 -2.58
N ALA A 89 4.68 13.71 -3.60
CA ALA A 89 5.31 14.41 -4.72
C ALA A 89 4.29 15.25 -5.52
N PHE A 90 3.09 14.71 -5.72
CA PHE A 90 1.99 15.41 -6.39
C PHE A 90 1.58 16.69 -5.65
N PHE A 91 1.44 16.65 -4.33
CA PHE A 91 1.02 17.81 -3.55
C PHE A 91 2.12 18.85 -3.33
N THR A 92 3.34 18.41 -3.03
CA THR A 92 4.41 19.31 -2.56
C THR A 92 5.13 20.04 -3.67
N LYS A 93 5.14 19.49 -4.89
CA LYS A 93 5.95 19.93 -6.02
C LYS A 93 7.46 20.09 -5.71
N HIS A 94 7.96 19.50 -4.62
CA HIS A 94 9.36 19.59 -4.22
C HIS A 94 10.24 18.83 -5.22
N PRO A 95 11.33 19.41 -5.78
CA PRO A 95 12.09 18.80 -6.87
C PRO A 95 12.58 17.37 -6.57
N PHE A 96 13.15 17.16 -5.39
CA PHE A 96 13.59 15.82 -4.95
C PHE A 96 12.43 14.83 -4.87
N LEU A 97 11.26 15.24 -4.32
CA LEU A 97 10.10 14.36 -4.21
C LEU A 97 9.50 14.04 -5.58
N GLN A 98 9.49 15.00 -6.50
CA GLN A 98 9.06 14.74 -7.88
C GLN A 98 9.99 13.77 -8.61
N GLN A 99 11.30 13.82 -8.38
CA GLN A 99 12.26 12.91 -8.98
C GLN A 99 12.03 11.48 -8.50
N ILE A 100 12.04 11.26 -7.18
CA ILE A 100 11.82 9.92 -6.61
C ILE A 100 10.38 9.43 -6.85
N GLY A 101 9.40 10.33 -6.87
CA GLY A 101 8.01 10.01 -7.19
C GLY A 101 7.87 9.48 -8.63
N ARG A 102 8.53 10.10 -9.61
CA ARG A 102 8.56 9.58 -11.00
C ARG A 102 9.19 8.19 -11.07
N MET A 103 10.31 7.98 -10.38
CA MET A 103 10.96 6.66 -10.30
C MET A 103 10.01 5.61 -9.73
N PHE A 104 9.32 5.92 -8.63
CA PHE A 104 8.35 5.00 -8.02
C PHE A 104 7.10 4.77 -8.86
N THR A 105 6.61 5.79 -9.59
CA THR A 105 5.55 5.60 -10.59
C THR A 105 5.97 4.61 -11.67
N VAL A 106 7.20 4.73 -12.19
CA VAL A 106 7.73 3.78 -13.18
C VAL A 106 7.81 2.37 -12.59
N LEU A 107 8.30 2.20 -11.36
CA LEU A 107 8.36 0.89 -10.71
C LEU A 107 6.96 0.28 -10.50
N ILE A 108 5.97 1.07 -10.07
CA ILE A 108 4.58 0.62 -9.91
C ILE A 108 4.04 0.16 -11.27
N VAL A 109 4.12 1.01 -12.29
CA VAL A 109 3.54 0.71 -13.61
C VAL A 109 4.23 -0.49 -14.25
N ALA A 110 5.56 -0.53 -14.26
CA ALA A 110 6.31 -1.65 -14.82
C ALA A 110 5.96 -2.98 -14.12
N ASN A 111 5.83 -2.97 -12.79
CA ASN A 111 5.50 -4.18 -12.05
C ASN A 111 4.06 -4.63 -12.26
N LEU A 112 3.09 -3.71 -12.33
CA LEU A 112 1.70 -4.04 -12.69
C LEU A 112 1.59 -4.61 -14.11
N VAL A 113 2.33 -4.04 -15.07
CA VAL A 113 2.40 -4.55 -16.44
C VAL A 113 2.99 -5.96 -16.46
N MET A 114 4.10 -6.20 -15.76
CA MET A 114 4.67 -7.55 -15.63
C MET A 114 3.71 -8.54 -14.95
N ASN A 115 2.94 -8.08 -13.96
CA ASN A 115 1.94 -8.90 -13.26
C ASN A 115 0.79 -9.31 -14.19
N LEU A 116 0.41 -8.46 -15.16
CA LEU A 116 -0.62 -8.78 -16.16
C LEU A 116 -0.21 -9.91 -17.10
N PHE A 117 1.09 -10.04 -17.40
CA PHE A 117 1.63 -11.08 -18.29
C PHE A 117 2.16 -12.32 -17.55
N SER A 118 2.34 -12.23 -16.23
CA SER A 118 2.76 -13.37 -15.42
C SER A 118 1.55 -14.16 -14.94
N LEU A 119 1.50 -15.46 -15.24
CA LEU A 119 0.50 -16.41 -14.70
C LEU A 119 0.70 -16.70 -13.18
N GLY A 120 1.31 -15.77 -12.42
CA GLY A 120 2.00 -16.07 -11.17
C GLY A 120 1.37 -15.52 -9.89
N ASN A 121 1.05 -16.45 -8.98
CA ASN A 121 1.11 -16.50 -7.50
C ASN A 121 0.66 -15.34 -6.60
N VAL A 122 0.67 -14.06 -7.01
CA VAL A 122 0.27 -12.91 -6.18
C VAL A 122 -0.72 -12.04 -6.95
N SER A 123 -1.87 -11.77 -6.34
CA SER A 123 -2.96 -11.02 -6.97
C SER A 123 -2.57 -9.59 -7.36
N ILE A 124 -2.83 -9.19 -8.61
CA ILE A 124 -2.71 -7.79 -9.08
C ILE A 124 -3.50 -6.82 -8.19
N TRP A 125 -4.62 -7.28 -7.63
CA TRP A 125 -5.45 -6.49 -6.72
C TRP A 125 -4.77 -6.19 -5.39
N ALA A 126 -3.79 -7.00 -4.98
CA ALA A 126 -2.96 -6.70 -3.83
C ALA A 126 -2.13 -5.44 -4.10
N HIS A 127 -1.44 -5.40 -5.24
CA HIS A 127 -0.60 -4.27 -5.63
C HIS A 127 -1.40 -3.01 -5.92
N ILE A 128 -2.52 -3.13 -6.63
CA ILE A 128 -3.44 -2.02 -6.89
C ILE A 128 -4.01 -1.48 -5.57
N GLY A 129 -4.52 -2.36 -4.71
CA GLY A 129 -5.09 -1.94 -3.43
C GLY A 129 -4.05 -1.34 -2.49
N GLY A 130 -2.84 -1.93 -2.43
CA GLY A 130 -1.70 -1.36 -1.71
C GLY A 130 -1.37 0.04 -2.20
N ALA A 131 -1.27 0.25 -3.52
CA ALA A 131 -1.01 1.56 -4.11
C ALA A 131 -2.11 2.59 -3.82
N ILE A 132 -3.38 2.21 -3.93
CA ILE A 132 -4.52 3.08 -3.57
C ILE A 132 -4.46 3.45 -2.09
N GLY A 133 -4.27 2.46 -1.20
CA GLY A 133 -4.11 2.68 0.23
C GLY A 133 -2.95 3.64 0.52
N GLY A 134 -1.80 3.44 -0.13
CA GLY A 134 -0.64 4.32 -0.04
C GLY A 134 -0.91 5.76 -0.46
N LEU A 135 -1.60 5.98 -1.58
CA LEU A 135 -1.99 7.31 -2.05
C LEU A 135 -2.88 8.03 -1.05
N LEU A 136 -3.89 7.35 -0.49
CA LEU A 136 -4.75 7.92 0.54
C LEU A 136 -3.94 8.26 1.79
N LEU A 137 -3.11 7.33 2.26
CA LEU A 137 -2.29 7.50 3.45
C LEU A 137 -1.21 8.58 3.30
N SER A 138 -0.80 8.92 2.07
CA SER A 138 0.12 10.04 1.81
C SER A 138 -0.42 11.38 2.32
N ALA A 139 -1.72 11.62 2.16
CA ALA A 139 -2.39 12.85 2.60
C ALA A 139 -2.72 12.82 4.10
N ILE A 140 -2.96 11.63 4.65
CA ILE A 140 -3.26 11.42 6.08
C ILE A 140 -1.98 11.58 6.92
N PHE A 141 -0.91 10.89 6.52
CA PHE A 141 0.37 10.82 7.21
C PHE A 141 1.47 11.63 6.51
N ALA A 142 1.12 12.77 5.93
CA ALA A 142 2.12 13.68 5.39
C ALA A 142 3.09 14.16 6.49
N PRO A 143 4.40 14.28 6.21
CA PRO A 143 5.34 14.93 7.11
C PRO A 143 4.90 16.36 7.43
N LYS A 144 5.12 16.82 8.67
CA LYS A 144 4.63 18.13 9.14
C LYS A 144 5.04 19.28 8.22
N ALA A 145 6.26 19.25 7.69
CA ALA A 145 6.79 20.24 6.77
C ALA A 145 6.01 20.36 5.45
N PHE A 146 5.32 19.29 5.04
CA PHE A 146 4.59 19.22 3.77
C PHE A 146 3.08 19.34 3.92
N ILE A 147 2.55 19.33 5.15
CA ILE A 147 1.11 19.52 5.41
C ILE A 147 0.55 20.80 4.77
N PRO A 148 1.24 21.96 4.82
CA PRO A 148 0.73 23.18 4.19
C PRO A 148 0.53 23.07 2.67
N SER A 149 1.25 22.16 2.01
CA SER A 149 1.13 21.93 0.56
C SER A 149 -0.07 21.05 0.19
N ILE A 150 -0.73 20.40 1.17
CA ILE A 150 -1.83 19.48 0.92
C ILE A 150 -3.15 20.19 1.29
N PRO A 151 -4.02 20.51 0.33
CA PRO A 151 -5.27 21.18 0.63
C PRO A 151 -6.15 20.33 1.56
N LYS A 152 -6.79 20.98 2.54
CA LYS A 152 -7.56 20.31 3.62
C LYS A 152 -8.61 19.33 3.08
N GLN A 153 -9.26 19.67 1.96
CA GLN A 153 -10.25 18.81 1.30
C GLN A 153 -9.71 17.44 0.90
N TYR A 154 -8.46 17.34 0.41
CA TYR A 154 -7.84 16.07 0.05
C TYR A 154 -7.55 15.22 1.27
N ARG A 155 -7.17 15.84 2.40
CA ARG A 155 -6.94 15.12 3.66
C ARG A 155 -8.25 14.60 4.24
N ILE A 156 -9.31 15.40 4.21
CA ILE A 156 -10.66 14.99 4.63
C ILE A 156 -11.15 13.84 3.75
N PHE A 157 -11.08 14.00 2.43
CA PHE A 157 -11.46 12.97 1.47
C PHE A 157 -10.67 11.68 1.68
N ALA A 158 -9.34 11.76 1.79
CA ALA A 158 -8.50 10.59 1.98
C ALA A 158 -8.83 9.86 3.30
N THR A 159 -9.01 10.60 4.38
CA THR A 159 -9.40 10.04 5.69
C THR A 159 -10.78 9.38 5.59
N GLY A 160 -11.76 10.07 5.02
CA GLY A 160 -13.12 9.57 4.83
C GLY A 160 -13.15 8.31 3.97
N ALA A 161 -12.50 8.32 2.80
CA ALA A 161 -12.41 7.18 1.91
C ALA A 161 -11.75 5.96 2.58
N PHE A 162 -10.64 6.18 3.32
CA PHE A 162 -9.94 5.12 4.01
C PHE A 162 -10.80 4.51 5.15
N VAL A 163 -11.43 5.36 5.96
CA VAL A 163 -12.31 4.92 7.06
C VAL A 163 -13.55 4.21 6.53
N ILE A 164 -14.22 4.77 5.52
CA ILE A 164 -15.39 4.14 4.89
C ILE A 164 -15.04 2.77 4.35
N PHE A 165 -13.90 2.64 3.64
CA PHE A 165 -13.45 1.34 3.16
C PHE A 165 -13.26 0.33 4.30
N LEU A 166 -12.57 0.71 5.38
CA LEU A 166 -12.36 -0.18 6.53
C LEU A 166 -13.67 -0.54 7.23
N VAL A 167 -14.59 0.41 7.43
CA VAL A 167 -15.89 0.16 8.07
C VAL A 167 -16.74 -0.77 7.22
N LEU A 168 -16.83 -0.52 5.91
CA LEU A 168 -17.55 -1.41 5.00
C LEU A 168 -16.91 -2.80 5.02
N PHE A 169 -15.58 -2.89 4.96
CA PHE A 169 -14.88 -4.17 4.99
C PHE A 169 -15.13 -4.95 6.29
N ILE A 170 -15.02 -4.30 7.45
CA ILE A 170 -15.24 -4.92 8.77
C ILE A 170 -16.72 -5.23 8.99
N GLY A 171 -17.63 -4.45 8.42
CA GLY A 171 -19.07 -4.64 8.51
C GLY A 171 -19.60 -5.77 7.64
N LEU A 172 -18.98 -6.03 6.48
CA LEU A 172 -19.43 -7.03 5.51
C LEU A 172 -19.72 -8.45 6.08
N PRO A 173 -18.92 -9.02 7.01
CA PRO A 173 -19.24 -10.29 7.65
C PRO A 173 -20.55 -10.31 8.45
N PHE A 174 -21.05 -9.15 8.90
CA PHE A 174 -22.25 -9.05 9.73
C PHE A 174 -23.53 -8.83 8.90
N PHE A 175 -23.40 -8.58 7.59
CA PHE A 175 -24.52 -8.42 6.66
C PHE A 175 -24.84 -9.70 5.87
N LYS A 176 -24.14 -10.80 6.15
CA LYS A 176 -24.34 -12.12 5.55
C LYS A 176 -24.75 -13.11 6.63
#